data_AF-A0A950GDX5-F1
#
_entry.id   AF-A0A950GDX5-F1
#
_cell.length_a   1.000
_cell.length_b   1.000
_cell.length_c   1.000
_cell.angle_alpha   90.00
_cell.angle_beta   90.00
_cell.angle_gamma   90.00
#
_symmetry.space_group_name_H-M   'P 1'
#
loop_
_entity.id
_entity.type
_entity.pdbx_description
1 polymer ?
#
loop_
_entity_poly.entity_id
_entity_poly.type
_entity_poly.pdbx_seq_one_letter_code
_entity_poly.pdbx_strand_id
1 'polypeptide(L)'
;MIAERSLAQAAHAWGAHGVPFSDQPKGELFGTASLQRAMTLLTQSAALRSLMLLSGENGVGKSAVAGRWLRALEPKTYFPVCITQGSLTGIGLLGLFLQKLGKAPRHQHGANLKLLEEAFGELGRLVPVLLLDEAQNY
;
A
#
# COMPACT_ATOMS: atom_id res chain seq x y z
N MET A 1 -19.25 8.82 -22.51
CA MET A 1 -20.53 8.43 -21.84
C MET A 1 -21.40 7.47 -22.67
N ILE A 2 -21.57 7.62 -23.99
CA ILE A 2 -22.39 6.70 -24.80
C ILE A 2 -21.70 5.33 -25.02
N ALA A 3 -20.37 5.32 -25.20
CA ALA A 3 -19.58 4.10 -25.41
C ALA A 3 -19.46 3.18 -24.18
N GLU A 4 -19.49 3.74 -22.96
CA GLU A 4 -19.44 2.94 -21.72
C GLU A 4 -20.74 2.16 -21.49
N ARG A 5 -21.89 2.73 -21.87
CA ARG A 5 -23.20 2.08 -21.72
C ARG A 5 -23.36 0.88 -22.65
N SER A 6 -22.86 0.97 -23.89
CA SER A 6 -22.90 -0.15 -24.83
C SER A 6 -21.94 -1.28 -24.41
N LEU A 7 -20.76 -0.93 -23.87
CA LEU A 7 -19.79 -1.92 -23.40
C LEU A 7 -20.28 -2.65 -22.14
N ALA A 8 -20.90 -1.93 -21.20
CA ALA A 8 -21.50 -2.53 -20.01
C ALA A 8 -22.66 -3.48 -20.35
N GLN A 9 -23.49 -3.14 -21.34
CA GLN A 9 -24.55 -4.02 -21.83
C GLN A 9 -24.01 -5.28 -22.52
N ALA A 10 -22.99 -5.13 -23.37
CA ALA A 10 -22.33 -6.27 -24.01
C ALA A 10 -21.64 -7.18 -22.97
N ALA A 11 -20.97 -6.60 -21.97
CA ALA A 11 -20.33 -7.36 -20.90
C ALA A 11 -21.37 -8.16 -20.09
N HIS A 12 -22.52 -7.54 -19.76
CA HIS A 12 -23.62 -8.24 -19.07
C HIS A 12 -24.19 -9.41 -19.87
N ALA A 13 -24.34 -9.26 -21.20
CA ALA A 13 -24.84 -10.32 -22.07
C ALA A 13 -23.91 -11.57 -22.09
N TRP A 14 -22.63 -11.38 -21.75
CA TRP A 14 -21.63 -12.45 -21.65
C TRP A 14 -21.40 -12.94 -20.21
N GLY A 15 -22.28 -12.57 -19.27
CA GLY A 15 -22.22 -13.01 -17.88
C GLY A 15 -21.24 -12.21 -17.01
N ALA A 16 -20.70 -11.09 -17.50
CA ALA A 16 -19.90 -10.21 -16.66
C ALA A 16 -20.82 -9.39 -15.74
N HIS A 17 -20.50 -9.37 -14.44
CA HIS A 17 -21.23 -8.58 -13.44
C HIS A 17 -20.78 -7.10 -13.37
N GLY A 18 -19.92 -6.68 -14.29
CA GLY A 18 -19.37 -5.33 -14.37
C GLY A 18 -18.36 -5.20 -15.51
N VAL A 19 -17.92 -3.98 -15.77
CA VAL A 19 -16.93 -3.70 -16.83
C VAL A 19 -15.56 -4.23 -16.38
N PRO A 20 -14.94 -5.18 -17.11
CA PRO A 20 -13.61 -5.66 -16.79
C PRO A 20 -12.58 -4.53 -16.92
N PHE A 21 -11.58 -4.53 -16.03
CA PHE A 21 -10.51 -3.52 -15.97
C PHE A 21 -10.97 -2.08 -15.67
N SER A 22 -12.18 -1.91 -15.14
CA SER A 22 -12.59 -0.63 -14.57
C SER A 22 -11.79 -0.31 -13.31
N ASP A 23 -11.73 0.99 -12.96
CA ASP A 23 -11.17 1.48 -11.69
C ASP A 23 -11.99 1.07 -10.46
N GLN A 24 -13.02 0.24 -10.63
CA GLN A 24 -13.76 -0.32 -9.53
C GLN A 24 -12.85 -1.28 -8.74
N PRO A 25 -12.74 -1.10 -7.41
CA PRO A 25 -11.93 -1.99 -6.59
C PRO A 25 -12.48 -3.41 -6.68
N LYS A 26 -11.76 -4.29 -7.38
CA LYS A 26 -12.08 -5.71 -7.42
C LYS A 26 -11.91 -6.29 -6.01
N GLY A 27 -13.00 -6.79 -5.45
CA GLY A 27 -13.08 -7.21 -4.04
C GLY A 27 -12.17 -8.40 -3.69
N GLU A 28 -11.81 -9.24 -4.65
CA GLU A 28 -11.04 -10.46 -4.41
C GLU A 28 -9.91 -10.64 -5.41
N LEU A 29 -8.71 -10.93 -4.86
CA LEU A 29 -7.58 -11.39 -5.66
C LEU A 29 -7.76 -12.88 -5.95
N PHE A 30 -7.30 -13.31 -7.12
CA PHE A 30 -7.30 -14.72 -7.47
C PHE A 30 -6.42 -15.52 -6.50
N GLY A 31 -7.02 -16.48 -5.81
CA GLY A 31 -6.35 -17.28 -4.77
C GLY A 31 -5.33 -18.24 -5.34
N THR A 32 -4.05 -17.88 -5.34
CA THR A 32 -2.95 -18.79 -5.70
C THR A 32 -2.13 -19.19 -4.48
N ALA A 33 -1.41 -20.32 -4.55
CA ALA A 33 -0.48 -20.73 -3.50
C ALA A 33 0.60 -19.66 -3.25
N SER A 34 1.11 -19.03 -4.32
CA SER A 34 2.08 -17.94 -4.23
C SER A 34 1.50 -16.71 -3.52
N LEU A 35 0.24 -16.36 -3.77
CA LEU A 35 -0.46 -15.29 -3.06
C LEU A 35 -0.55 -15.58 -1.56
N GLN A 36 -1.00 -16.79 -1.19
CA GLN A 36 -1.14 -17.17 0.22
C GLN A 36 0.21 -17.15 0.95
N ARG A 37 1.26 -17.61 0.28
CA ARG A 37 2.63 -17.53 0.80
C ARG A 37 3.08 -16.08 1.01
N ALA A 38 2.85 -15.20 0.04
CA ALA A 38 3.21 -13.78 0.16
C ALA A 38 2.46 -13.10 1.32
N MET A 39 1.16 -13.36 1.48
CA MET A 39 0.35 -12.85 2.59
C MET A 39 0.87 -13.32 3.96
N THR A 40 1.28 -14.58 4.05
CA THR A 40 1.85 -15.16 5.27
C THR A 40 3.17 -14.47 5.63
N LEU A 41 4.07 -14.32 4.67
CA LEU A 41 5.37 -13.68 4.87
C LEU A 41 5.23 -12.20 5.23
N LEU A 42 4.33 -11.47 4.59
CA LEU A 42 4.04 -10.07 4.93
C LEU A 42 3.54 -9.95 6.38
N THR A 43 2.62 -10.83 6.79
CA THR A 43 2.07 -10.84 8.15
C THR A 43 3.15 -11.17 9.19
N GLN A 44 4.00 -12.16 8.91
CA GLN A 44 5.15 -12.49 9.75
C GLN A 44 6.13 -11.31 9.86
N SER A 45 6.42 -10.64 8.74
CA SER A 45 7.33 -9.49 8.74
C SER A 45 6.81 -8.33 9.58
N ALA A 46 5.50 -8.04 9.50
CA ALA A 46 4.87 -7.02 10.34
C ALA A 46 4.91 -7.39 11.83
N ALA A 47 4.64 -8.65 12.16
CA ALA A 47 4.68 -9.14 13.54
C ALA A 47 6.09 -9.07 14.14
N LEU A 48 7.12 -9.40 13.34
CA LEU A 48 8.53 -9.34 13.73
C LEU A 48 9.13 -7.93 13.64
N ARG A 49 8.39 -6.96 13.10
CA ARG A 49 8.86 -5.59 12.81
C ARG A 49 10.13 -5.59 11.94
N SER A 50 10.18 -6.52 10.98
CA SER A 50 11.32 -6.71 10.08
C SER A 50 11.10 -6.02 8.73
N LEU A 51 12.21 -5.85 8.01
CA LEU A 51 12.21 -5.44 6.60
C LEU A 51 11.92 -6.64 5.69
N MET A 52 11.06 -6.46 4.69
CA MET A 52 10.79 -7.44 3.65
C MET A 52 10.82 -6.77 2.28
N LEU A 53 11.48 -7.41 1.32
CA LEU A 53 11.43 -7.05 -0.10
C LEU A 53 10.49 -8.02 -0.84
N LEU A 54 9.43 -7.48 -1.43
CA LEU A 54 8.53 -8.24 -2.31
C LEU A 54 8.96 -8.02 -3.76
N SER A 55 9.54 -9.05 -4.38
CA SER A 55 10.05 -9.01 -5.76
C SER A 55 9.24 -9.90 -6.71
N GLY A 56 9.38 -9.64 -8.00
CA GLY A 56 8.69 -10.33 -9.09
C GLY A 56 8.61 -9.46 -10.34
N GLU A 57 8.25 -10.05 -11.47
CA GLU A 57 8.13 -9.34 -12.75
C GLU A 57 7.09 -8.21 -12.71
N ASN A 58 7.12 -7.33 -13.70
CA ASN A 58 6.10 -6.30 -13.82
C ASN A 58 4.73 -6.94 -14.17
N GLY A 59 3.65 -6.44 -13.58
CA GLY A 59 2.30 -6.95 -13.85
C GLY A 59 1.87 -8.21 -13.09
N VAL A 60 2.74 -8.85 -12.30
CA VAL A 60 2.37 -10.05 -11.50
C VAL A 60 1.47 -9.76 -10.29
N GLY A 61 1.16 -8.47 -10.05
CA GLY A 61 0.22 -8.05 -9.00
C GLY A 61 0.84 -7.72 -7.64
N LYS A 62 2.15 -7.44 -7.54
CA LYS A 62 2.83 -7.10 -6.27
C LYS A 62 2.11 -6.00 -5.48
N SER A 63 1.85 -4.86 -6.12
CA SER A 63 1.14 -3.73 -5.52
C SER A 63 -0.31 -4.08 -5.15
N ALA A 64 -0.96 -4.95 -5.93
CA ALA A 64 -2.30 -5.44 -5.64
C ALA A 64 -2.32 -6.31 -4.37
N VAL A 65 -1.35 -7.22 -4.21
CA VAL A 65 -1.19 -8.05 -3.01
C VAL A 65 -0.86 -7.20 -1.79
N ALA A 66 0.16 -6.35 -1.89
CA ALA A 66 0.60 -5.50 -0.79
C ALA A 66 -0.51 -4.52 -0.35
N GLY A 67 -1.21 -3.90 -1.31
CA GLY A 67 -2.35 -3.03 -1.04
C GLY A 67 -3.53 -3.75 -0.41
N ARG A 68 -3.86 -4.99 -0.85
CA ARG A 68 -4.88 -5.81 -0.19
C ARG A 68 -4.48 -6.14 1.25
N TRP A 69 -3.23 -6.56 1.43
CA TRP A 69 -2.70 -6.94 2.74
C TRP A 69 -2.74 -5.76 3.73
N LEU A 70 -2.28 -4.57 3.32
CA LEU A 70 -2.34 -3.37 4.15
C LEU A 70 -3.74 -3.04 4.64
N ARG A 71 -4.76 -3.20 3.78
CA ARG A 71 -6.17 -2.98 4.14
C ARG A 71 -6.73 -4.04 5.09
N ALA A 72 -6.10 -5.21 5.15
CA ALA A 72 -6.51 -6.32 6.01
C ALA A 72 -5.79 -6.32 7.37
N LEU A 73 -4.87 -5.38 7.61
CA LEU A 73 -4.18 -5.27 8.89
C LEU A 73 -5.13 -4.89 10.02
N GLU A 74 -4.96 -5.52 11.18
CA GLU A 74 -5.75 -5.23 12.38
C GLU A 74 -5.50 -3.77 12.84
N PRO A 75 -6.51 -2.88 12.76
CA PRO A 75 -6.32 -1.45 12.98
C PRO A 75 -5.98 -1.10 14.44
N LYS A 76 -6.25 -2.00 15.39
CA LYS A 76 -5.86 -1.83 16.80
C LYS A 76 -4.40 -2.21 17.08
N THR A 77 -3.73 -2.83 16.12
CA THR A 77 -2.35 -3.32 16.24
C THR A 77 -1.40 -2.58 15.30
N TYR A 78 -1.85 -2.26 14.08
CA TYR A 78 -0.99 -1.72 13.04
C TYR A 78 -1.49 -0.37 12.52
N PHE A 79 -0.53 0.50 12.17
CA PHE A 79 -0.77 1.76 11.50
C PHE A 79 -0.16 1.70 10.08
N PRO A 80 -0.96 1.39 9.04
CA PRO A 80 -0.45 1.23 7.69
C PRO A 80 -0.13 2.58 7.03
N VAL A 81 1.05 2.67 6.43
CA VAL A 81 1.52 3.81 5.63
C VAL A 81 1.99 3.30 4.29
N CYS A 82 1.34 3.77 3.22
CA CYS A 82 1.69 3.42 1.86
C CYS A 82 2.22 4.65 1.12
N ILE A 83 3.40 4.49 0.50
CA ILE A 83 4.05 5.49 -0.34
C ILE A 83 4.28 4.85 -1.71
N THR A 84 3.63 5.41 -2.73
CA THR A 84 3.64 4.88 -4.11
C THR A 84 4.37 5.77 -5.11
N GLN A 85 4.89 6.92 -4.67
CA GLN A 85 5.55 7.89 -5.57
C GLN A 85 7.05 7.62 -5.66
N GLY A 86 7.46 6.96 -6.74
CA GLY A 86 8.85 6.58 -7.03
C GLY A 86 9.74 7.73 -7.51
N SER A 87 9.68 8.91 -6.92
CA SER A 87 10.62 10.00 -7.26
C SER A 87 10.76 11.02 -6.14
N LEU A 88 10.85 10.55 -4.89
CA LEU A 88 11.04 11.41 -3.73
C LEU A 88 12.50 11.43 -3.33
N THR A 89 13.05 12.62 -3.13
CA THR A 89 14.31 12.77 -2.40
C THR A 89 14.14 12.26 -0.97
N GLY A 90 15.23 11.91 -0.27
CA GLY A 90 15.14 11.45 1.12
C GLY A 90 14.38 12.41 2.05
N ILE A 91 14.51 13.73 1.84
CA ILE A 91 13.73 14.75 2.56
C ILE A 91 12.25 14.71 2.18
N GLY A 92 11.94 14.52 0.88
CA GLY A 92 10.58 14.36 0.40
C GLY A 92 9.88 13.12 0.97
N LEU A 93 10.62 12.01 1.11
CA LEU A 93 10.12 10.77 1.70
C LEU A 93 9.75 10.96 3.17
N LEU A 94 10.65 11.56 3.96
CA LEU A 94 10.37 11.89 5.36
C LEU A 94 9.19 12.86 5.49
N GLY A 95 9.12 13.85 4.59
CA GLY A 95 8.03 14.82 4.57
C GLY A 95 6.68 14.16 4.31
N LEU A 96 6.60 13.26 3.33
CA LEU A 96 5.38 12.51 3.02
C LEU A 96 5.00 11.57 4.17
N PHE A 97 5.97 10.92 4.81
CA PHE A 97 5.70 10.07 5.96
C PHE A 97 5.12 10.87 7.13
N LEU A 98 5.70 12.03 7.45
CA LEU A 98 5.15 12.93 8.46
C LEU A 98 3.72 13.37 8.12
N GLN A 99 3.43 13.71 6.87
CA GLN A 99 2.06 14.05 6.43
C GLN A 99 1.09 12.88 6.64
N LYS A 100 1.51 11.64 6.35
CA LYS A 100 0.69 10.43 6.58
C LYS A 100 0.46 10.16 8.07
N LEU A 101 1.37 10.62 8.94
CA LEU A 101 1.23 10.61 10.40
C LEU A 101 0.46 11.83 10.94
N GLY A 102 -0.08 12.70 10.07
CA GLY A 102 -0.80 13.90 10.47
C GLY A 102 0.09 15.04 10.99
N LYS A 103 1.40 14.99 10.72
CA LYS A 103 2.38 16.02 11.11
C LYS A 103 2.72 16.93 9.94
N ALA A 104 3.01 18.19 10.25
CA ALA A 104 3.51 19.16 9.27
C ALA A 104 5.04 18.98 9.10
N PRO A 105 5.53 18.64 7.90
CA PRO A 105 6.95 18.47 7.66
C PRO A 105 7.68 19.81 7.65
N ARG A 106 8.98 19.77 7.94
CA ARG A 106 9.91 20.90 7.93
C ARG A 106 10.90 20.77 6.78
N HIS A 107 11.59 21.88 6.48
CA HIS A 107 12.57 21.95 5.38
C HIS A 107 13.93 21.33 5.74
N GLN A 108 14.17 21.06 7.03
CA GLN A 108 15.44 20.52 7.52
C GLN A 108 15.31 19.04 7.86
N HIS A 109 16.21 18.22 7.31
CA HIS A 109 16.22 16.77 7.50
C HIS A 109 16.24 16.36 8.99
N GLY A 110 17.15 16.92 9.78
CA GLY A 110 17.25 16.60 11.21
C GLY A 110 16.00 16.97 12.01
N ALA A 111 15.32 18.07 11.64
CA ALA A 111 14.07 18.46 12.29
C ALA A 111 12.92 17.50 11.94
N ASN A 112 12.89 16.97 10.71
CA ASN A 112 11.92 15.95 10.32
C ASN A 112 12.14 14.63 11.05
N LEU A 113 13.39 14.19 11.23
CA LEU A 113 13.69 12.98 12.01
C LEU A 113 13.16 13.09 13.44
N LYS A 114 13.41 14.22 14.10
CA LYS A 114 12.91 14.46 15.46
C LYS A 114 11.39 14.43 15.53
N LEU A 115 10.71 15.08 14.59
CA LEU A 115 9.24 15.06 14.51
C LEU A 115 8.69 13.64 14.27
N LEU A 116 9.45 12.80 13.57
CA LEU A 116 9.05 11.44 13.23
C LEU A 116 9.19 10.53 14.45
N GLU A 117 10.25 10.70 15.24
CA GLU A 117 10.39 10.06 16.56
C GLU A 117 9.24 10.46 17.51
N GLU A 118 8.92 11.76 17.58
CA GLU A 118 7.79 12.26 18.39
C GLU A 118 6.46 11.64 17.91
N ALA A 119 6.22 11.63 16.60
CA ALA A 119 5.02 11.04 16.01
C ALA A 119 4.91 9.53 16.28
N PHE A 120 6.02 8.79 16.26
CA PHE A 120 6.03 7.38 16.63
C PHE A 120 5.74 7.16 18.12
N GLY A 121 6.20 8.05 19.00
CA GLY A 121 5.82 8.02 20.41
C GLY A 121 4.31 8.18 20.62
N GLU A 122 3.65 8.99 19.78
CA GLU A 122 2.20 9.22 19.85
C GLU A 122 1.35 8.05 19.35
N LEU A 123 1.90 7.15 18.53
CA LEU A 123 1.21 5.94 18.08
C LEU A 123 0.93 4.95 19.22
N GLY A 124 1.60 5.10 20.37
CA GLY A 124 1.40 4.29 21.56
C GLY A 124 1.73 2.83 21.32
N ARG A 125 0.69 1.98 21.23
CA ARG A 125 0.84 0.53 21.00
C ARG A 125 0.77 0.13 19.53
N LEU A 126 0.38 1.05 18.64
CA LEU A 126 0.28 0.76 17.22
C LEU A 126 1.67 0.59 16.61
N VAL A 127 1.83 -0.46 15.81
CA VAL A 127 3.05 -0.74 15.06
C VAL A 127 2.92 -0.08 13.68
N PRO A 128 3.74 0.92 13.34
CA PRO A 128 3.73 1.49 12.00
C PRO A 128 4.22 0.46 10.98
N VAL A 129 3.48 0.31 9.87
CA VAL A 129 3.85 -0.56 8.75
C VAL A 129 4.03 0.30 7.52
N LEU A 130 5.27 0.46 7.07
CA LEU A 130 5.61 1.25 5.89
C LEU A 130 5.73 0.34 4.66
N LEU A 131 4.91 0.60 3.65
CA LEU A 131 5.03 0.03 2.32
C LEU A 131 5.58 1.09 1.36
N LEU A 132 6.73 0.78 0.78
CA LEU A 132 7.32 1.54 -0.32
C LEU A 132 7.06 0.77 -1.62
N ASP A 133 6.14 1.27 -2.45
CA ASP A 133 5.89 0.71 -3.78
C ASP A 133 6.84 1.33 -4.80
N GLU A 134 7.26 0.54 -5.78
CA GLU A 134 8.33 0.90 -6.73
C GLU A 134 9.66 1.26 -6.03
N ALA A 135 10.03 0.46 -5.01
CA ALA A 135 11.18 0.68 -4.13
C ALA A 135 12.54 0.92 -4.83
N GLN A 136 12.70 0.45 -6.07
CA GLN A 136 13.90 0.67 -6.88
C GLN A 136 14.09 2.12 -7.34
N ASN A 137 13.07 2.96 -7.19
CA ASN A 137 13.09 4.37 -7.63
C ASN A 137 13.31 5.37 -6.47
N TYR A 138 13.64 4.90 -5.26
CA TYR A 138 13.96 5.76 -4.10
C TYR A 138 15.46 5.78 -3.80
#